data_AF-B1ARC5-F1
#
_entry.id   AF-B1ARC5-F1
#
_cell.length_a   1.000
_cell.length_b   1.000
_cell.length_c   1.000
_cell.angle_alpha   90.00
_cell.angle_beta   90.00
_cell.angle_gamma   90.00
#
_symmetry.space_group_name_H-M   'P 1'
#
loop_
_entity.id
_entity.type
_entity.pdbx_description
1 polymer ?
#
loop_
_entity_poly.entity_id
_entity_poly.type
_entity_poly.pdbx_seq_one_letter_code
_entity_poly.pdbx_strand_id
1 'polypeptide(L)'
;MLQGYSSVVQALLGTFFTWAMTAAGAALVFIFSSGQRRILDGSLGFAAGVMLAASYWSLLAPAVEMATSSGGFGAFAFFPVAVGFTLGAAFVYLADLLMPHLGATEDPQTALALNLDPALMKKSDPRDPTSLLFPESELSIRIGSTGLL
;
A
#
# COMPACT_ATOMS: atom_id res chain seq x y z
N MET A 1 -16.94 25.66 13.49
CA MET A 1 -17.54 26.34 12.32
C MET A 1 -17.07 27.77 12.33
N LEU A 2 -16.43 28.24 11.25
CA LEU A 2 -16.05 29.65 11.14
C LEU A 2 -17.33 30.48 10.97
N GLN A 3 -17.69 31.28 11.96
CA GLN A 3 -18.87 32.15 11.89
C GLN A 3 -18.66 33.19 10.78
N GLY A 4 -19.55 33.19 9.77
CA GLY A 4 -19.59 34.19 8.71
C GLY A 4 -19.20 33.72 7.29
N TYR A 5 -18.75 32.47 7.11
CA TYR A 5 -18.43 31.92 5.78
C TYR A 5 -19.47 30.89 5.32
N SER A 6 -19.75 30.85 4.00
CA SER A 6 -20.66 29.87 3.42
C SER A 6 -20.10 28.44 3.57
N SER A 7 -20.97 27.46 3.78
CA SER A 7 -20.60 26.04 3.94
C SER A 7 -19.74 25.52 2.78
N VAL A 8 -19.93 26.09 1.58
CA VAL A 8 -19.16 25.77 0.37
C VAL A 8 -17.70 26.21 0.49
N VAL A 9 -17.43 27.43 0.98
CA VAL A 9 -16.05 27.91 1.15
C VAL A 9 -15.33 27.13 2.25
N GLN A 10 -16.02 26.76 3.33
CA GLN A 10 -15.45 25.93 4.38
C GLN A 10 -15.11 24.51 3.87
N ALA A 11 -15.98 23.91 3.05
CA ALA A 11 -15.70 22.63 2.41
C ALA A 11 -14.51 22.73 1.44
N LEU A 12 -14.45 23.79 0.62
CA LEU A 12 -13.36 24.01 -0.32
C LEU A 12 -12.02 24.16 0.40
N LEU A 13 -11.95 25.00 1.44
CA LEU A 13 -10.74 25.13 2.27
C LEU A 13 -10.37 23.82 2.97
N GLY A 14 -11.36 23.06 3.46
CA GLY A 14 -11.15 21.73 4.03
C GLY A 14 -10.52 20.76 3.02
N THR A 15 -11.06 20.69 1.80
CA THR A 15 -10.52 19.84 0.73
C THR A 15 -9.10 20.23 0.32
N PHE A 16 -8.84 21.53 0.10
CA PHE A 16 -7.49 22.03 -0.20
C PHE A 16 -6.51 21.74 0.93
N PHE A 17 -6.94 21.86 2.19
CA PHE A 17 -6.11 21.52 3.34
C PHE A 17 -5.73 20.03 3.36
N THR A 18 -6.70 19.12 3.13
CA THR A 18 -6.41 17.67 3.05
C THR A 18 -5.44 17.34 1.92
N TRP A 19 -5.64 17.93 0.74
CA TRP A 19 -4.73 17.78 -0.40
C TRP A 19 -3.34 18.36 -0.12
N ALA A 20 -3.26 19.51 0.54
CA ALA A 20 -2.00 20.13 0.92
C ALA A 20 -1.22 19.26 1.91
N MET A 21 -1.89 18.61 2.88
CA MET A 21 -1.23 17.64 3.76
C MET A 21 -0.72 16.40 3.01
N THR A 22 -1.48 15.87 2.04
CA THR A 22 -1.01 14.78 1.17
C THR A 22 0.20 15.21 0.34
N ALA A 23 0.15 16.40 -0.27
CA ALA A 23 1.25 16.95 -1.05
C ALA A 23 2.49 17.21 -0.18
N ALA A 24 2.31 17.72 1.04
CA ALA A 24 3.39 17.93 2.01
C ALA A 24 4.02 16.59 2.45
N GLY A 25 3.20 15.57 2.69
CA GLY A 25 3.67 14.21 2.97
C GLY A 25 4.48 13.61 1.82
N ALA A 26 4.01 13.79 0.58
CA ALA A 26 4.74 13.35 -0.61
C ALA A 26 6.03 14.17 -0.84
N ALA A 27 6.03 15.47 -0.52
CA ALA A 27 7.21 16.32 -0.67
C ALA A 27 8.39 15.88 0.21
N LEU A 28 8.13 15.20 1.33
CA LEU A 28 9.18 14.64 2.20
C LEU A 28 10.08 13.62 1.46
N VAL A 29 9.61 12.98 0.38
CA VAL A 29 10.43 12.08 -0.46
C VAL A 29 11.63 12.82 -1.09
N PHE A 30 11.53 14.12 -1.37
CA PHE A 30 12.66 14.88 -1.92
C PHE A 30 13.78 15.11 -0.89
N ILE A 31 13.45 15.06 0.41
CA ILE A 31 14.41 15.21 1.51
C ILE A 31 14.98 13.84 1.89
N PHE A 32 14.15 12.80 1.90
CA PHE A 32 14.55 11.43 2.21
C PHE A 32 14.88 10.65 0.94
N SER A 33 16.15 10.69 0.51
CA SER A 33 16.64 9.92 -0.63
C SER A 33 16.48 8.40 -0.41
N SER A 34 16.15 7.69 -1.49
CA SER A 34 15.77 6.26 -1.65
C SER A 34 16.66 5.17 -0.99
N GLY A 35 17.69 5.53 -0.22
CA GLY A 35 18.70 4.61 0.29
C GLY A 35 18.37 3.90 1.61
N GLN A 36 17.38 4.36 2.40
CA GLN A 36 17.19 3.86 3.76
C GLN A 36 15.85 3.13 3.93
N ARG A 37 15.79 1.85 3.53
CA ARG A 37 14.60 0.97 3.73
C ARG A 37 14.02 1.07 5.15
N ARG A 38 14.88 1.19 6.18
CA ARG A 38 14.45 1.37 7.58
C ARG A 38 13.58 2.60 7.83
N ILE A 39 13.82 3.71 7.13
CA ILE A 39 13.02 4.94 7.26
C ILE A 39 11.67 4.77 6.56
N LEU A 40 11.66 4.10 5.40
CA LEU A 40 10.43 3.78 4.68
C LEU A 40 9.56 2.79 5.48
N ASP A 41 10.15 1.75 6.05
CA ASP A 41 9.44 0.80 6.91
C ASP A 41 8.89 1.51 8.17
N GLY A 42 9.66 2.46 8.71
CA GLY A 42 9.24 3.32 9.82
C GLY A 42 8.06 4.25 9.47
N SER A 43 8.05 4.85 8.28
CA SER A 43 6.96 5.72 7.84
C SER A 43 5.68 4.95 7.50
N LEU A 44 5.81 3.76 6.90
CA LEU A 44 4.69 2.83 6.67
C LEU A 44 4.08 2.37 8.00
N GLY A 45 4.92 2.01 8.98
CA GLY A 45 4.47 1.66 10.33
C GLY A 45 3.81 2.84 11.06
N PHE A 46 4.36 4.05 10.93
CA PHE A 46 3.76 5.26 11.49
C PHE A 46 2.38 5.55 10.89
N ALA A 47 2.25 5.47 9.57
CA ALA A 47 0.98 5.66 8.88
C ALA A 47 -0.07 4.62 9.32
N ALA A 48 0.32 3.35 9.40
CA ALA A 48 -0.54 2.29 9.92
C ALA A 48 -0.96 2.56 11.37
N GLY A 49 -0.04 2.99 12.23
CA GLY A 49 -0.32 3.33 13.63
C GLY A 49 -1.30 4.50 13.79
N VAL A 50 -1.12 5.60 13.05
CA VAL A 50 -2.03 6.76 13.07
C VAL A 50 -3.44 6.35 12.64
N MET A 51 -3.56 5.52 11.60
CA MET A 51 -4.85 5.04 11.10
C MET A 51 -5.56 4.14 12.13
N LEU A 52 -4.84 3.25 12.81
CA LEU A 52 -5.40 2.40 13.86
C LEU A 52 -5.87 3.22 15.07
N ALA A 53 -5.06 4.18 15.51
CA ALA A 53 -5.42 5.05 16.64
C ALA A 53 -6.66 5.88 16.32
N ALA A 54 -6.69 6.55 15.17
CA ALA A 54 -7.86 7.32 14.75
C ALA A 54 -9.12 6.43 14.68
N SER A 55 -9.00 5.21 14.15
CA SER A 55 -10.13 4.27 14.10
C SER A 55 -10.65 3.89 15.49
N TYR A 56 -9.78 3.66 16.47
CA TYR A 56 -10.23 3.31 17.82
C TYR A 56 -10.85 4.50 18.56
N TRP A 57 -10.14 5.63 18.64
CA TRP A 57 -10.59 6.78 19.44
C TRP A 57 -11.70 7.58 18.76
N SER A 58 -11.66 7.74 17.44
CA SER A 58 -12.65 8.56 16.73
C SER A 58 -13.87 7.78 16.27
N LEU A 59 -13.80 6.45 16.12
CA LEU A 59 -14.92 5.64 15.63
C LEU A 59 -15.34 4.56 16.62
N LEU A 60 -14.44 3.70 17.09
CA LEU A 60 -14.81 2.53 17.88
C LEU A 60 -15.34 2.90 19.28
N ALA A 61 -14.62 3.76 20.00
CA ALA A 61 -15.02 4.24 21.33
C ALA A 61 -16.40 4.94 21.33
N PRO A 62 -16.66 5.95 20.48
CA PRO A 62 -17.98 6.55 20.40
C PRO A 62 -19.05 5.59 19.85
N ALA A 63 -18.71 4.64 18.96
CA ALA A 63 -19.66 3.64 18.49
C ALA A 63 -20.15 2.72 19.61
N VAL A 64 -19.26 2.31 20.53
CA VAL A 64 -19.64 1.51 21.71
C VAL A 64 -20.53 2.32 22.65
N GLU A 65 -20.22 3.58 22.89
CA GLU A 65 -21.04 4.47 23.73
C GLU A 65 -22.46 4.67 23.14
N MET A 66 -22.56 4.89 21.82
CA MET A 66 -23.85 4.97 21.13
C MET A 66 -24.62 3.64 21.18
N ALA A 67 -23.93 2.50 21.07
CA ALA A 67 -24.55 1.17 21.18
C ALA A 67 -25.06 0.88 22.60
N THR A 68 -24.36 1.34 23.65
CA THR A 68 -24.84 1.24 25.04
C THR A 68 -26.08 2.10 25.31
N SER A 69 -26.14 3.29 24.71
CA SER A 69 -27.20 4.28 24.94
C SER A 69 -28.51 3.96 24.20
N SER A 70 -28.44 3.21 23.08
CA SER A 70 -29.58 2.95 22.20
C SER A 70 -30.53 1.83 22.67
N GLY A 71 -30.30 1.25 23.84
CA GLY A 71 -31.31 0.48 24.58
C GLY A 71 -31.52 -0.96 24.10
N GLY A 72 -31.05 -1.92 24.91
CA GLY A 72 -31.51 -3.32 24.88
C GLY A 72 -30.49 -4.35 25.36
N PHE A 73 -29.20 -4.08 25.17
CA PHE A 73 -28.11 -5.03 25.43
C PHE A 73 -27.12 -4.44 26.44
N GLY A 74 -27.40 -4.53 27.74
CA GLY A 74 -26.54 -3.98 28.81
C GLY A 74 -25.05 -4.33 28.64
N ALA A 75 -24.62 -5.52 29.07
CA ALA A 75 -23.22 -5.97 28.96
C ALA A 75 -22.80 -6.41 27.54
N PHE A 76 -23.74 -6.48 26.59
CA PHE A 76 -23.51 -6.97 25.22
C PHE A 76 -23.48 -5.86 24.15
N ALA A 77 -23.37 -4.58 24.55
CA ALA A 77 -23.27 -3.46 23.62
C ALA A 77 -22.06 -3.51 22.67
N PHE A 78 -21.04 -4.30 22.99
CA PHE A 78 -19.91 -4.58 22.08
C PHE A 78 -20.32 -5.43 20.87
N PHE A 79 -21.40 -6.20 20.96
CA PHE A 79 -21.84 -7.14 19.93
C PHE A 79 -22.20 -6.45 18.61
N PRO A 80 -23.10 -5.44 18.56
CA PRO A 80 -23.40 -4.75 17.31
C PRO A 80 -22.20 -4.02 16.69
N VAL A 81 -21.32 -3.46 17.53
CA VAL A 81 -20.09 -2.79 17.07
C VAL A 81 -19.11 -3.80 16.48
N ALA A 82 -18.91 -4.94 17.13
CA ALA A 82 -18.05 -6.02 16.65
C ALA A 82 -18.57 -6.60 15.33
N VAL A 83 -19.88 -6.88 15.25
CA VAL A 83 -20.51 -7.37 14.02
C VAL A 83 -20.36 -6.38 12.87
N GLY A 84 -20.61 -5.08 13.12
CA GLY A 84 -20.41 -4.04 12.12
C GLY A 84 -18.95 -3.89 11.67
N PHE A 85 -18.01 -3.94 12.61
CA PHE A 85 -16.58 -3.89 12.31
C PHE A 85 -16.10 -5.11 11.51
N THR A 86 -16.50 -6.33 11.90
CA THR A 86 -16.17 -7.56 11.18
C THR A 86 -16.78 -7.58 9.78
N LEU A 87 -18.02 -7.11 9.62
CA LEU A 87 -18.66 -7.02 8.31
C LEU A 87 -17.95 -5.99 7.40
N GLY A 88 -17.52 -4.86 7.96
CA GLY A 88 -16.70 -3.87 7.24
C GLY A 88 -15.33 -4.44 6.83
N ALA A 89 -14.66 -5.16 7.72
CA ALA A 89 -13.40 -5.84 7.42
C ALA A 89 -13.57 -6.91 6.33
N ALA A 90 -14.63 -7.71 6.41
CA ALA A 90 -14.97 -8.70 5.39
C ALA A 90 -15.27 -8.06 4.03
N PHE A 91 -15.94 -6.91 4.02
CA PHE A 91 -16.18 -6.13 2.80
C PHE A 91 -14.86 -5.67 2.15
N VAL A 92 -13.93 -5.10 2.92
CA VAL A 92 -12.62 -4.68 2.41
C VAL A 92 -11.82 -5.88 1.90
N TYR A 93 -11.84 -7.00 2.63
CA TYR A 93 -11.18 -8.24 2.21
C TYR A 93 -11.76 -8.78 0.89
N LEU A 94 -13.09 -8.77 0.74
CA LEU A 94 -13.73 -9.19 -0.50
C LEU A 94 -13.41 -8.25 -1.66
N ALA A 95 -13.34 -6.94 -1.40
CA ALA A 95 -12.92 -5.96 -2.40
C ALA A 95 -11.47 -6.20 -2.86
N ASP A 96 -10.56 -6.49 -1.93
CA ASP A 96 -9.17 -6.86 -2.22
C ASP A 96 -9.08 -8.14 -3.05
N LEU A 97 -9.92 -9.14 -2.76
CA LEU A 97 -9.99 -10.38 -3.55
C LEU A 97 -10.62 -10.18 -4.95
N LEU A 98 -11.49 -9.18 -5.09
CA LEU A 98 -12.14 -8.86 -6.36
C LEU A 98 -11.25 -8.00 -7.28
N MET A 99 -10.34 -7.17 -6.73
CA MET A 99 -9.38 -6.37 -7.50
C MET A 99 -8.58 -7.16 -8.56
N PRO A 100 -7.96 -8.32 -8.26
CA PRO A 100 -7.23 -9.09 -9.28
C PRO A 100 -8.14 -9.66 -10.38
N HIS A 101 -9.40 -9.96 -10.06
CA HIS A 101 -10.37 -10.50 -11.03
C HIS A 101 -10.89 -9.44 -12.02
N LEU A 102 -10.75 -8.16 -11.68
CA LEU A 102 -11.16 -7.02 -12.53
C LEU A 102 -10.04 -6.53 -13.46
N GLY A 103 -8.91 -7.25 -13.54
CA GLY A 103 -7.81 -6.94 -14.46
C GLY A 103 -6.84 -5.87 -13.97
N ALA A 104 -6.91 -5.46 -12.69
CA ALA A 104 -5.99 -4.47 -12.12
C ALA A 104 -4.59 -5.05 -11.78
N THR A 105 -4.39 -6.36 -11.98
CA THR A 105 -3.12 -7.08 -11.74
C THR A 105 -2.37 -7.40 -13.05
N GLU A 106 -2.55 -6.62 -14.10
CA GLU A 106 -1.48 -6.52 -15.11
C GLU A 106 -0.40 -5.61 -14.53
N ASP A 107 0.46 -6.21 -13.71
CA ASP A 107 1.64 -5.58 -13.16
C ASP A 107 2.45 -4.95 -14.33
N PRO A 108 2.67 -3.62 -14.33
CA PRO A 108 3.36 -2.94 -15.42
C PRO A 108 4.75 -3.52 -15.70
N GLN A 109 5.40 -4.14 -14.71
CA GLN A 109 6.70 -4.79 -14.88
C GLN A 109 6.57 -6.13 -15.62
N THR A 110 5.48 -6.86 -15.42
CA THR A 110 5.22 -8.14 -16.10
C THR A 110 4.84 -7.88 -17.58
N ALA A 111 4.04 -6.85 -17.84
CA ALA A 111 3.75 -6.39 -19.20
C ALA A 111 5.00 -5.81 -19.91
N LEU A 112 5.89 -5.12 -19.18
CA LEU A 112 7.14 -4.60 -19.72
C LEU A 112 8.16 -5.71 -20.00
N ALA A 113 8.29 -6.70 -19.10
CA ALA A 113 9.15 -7.86 -19.28
C ALA A 113 8.73 -8.68 -20.52
N LEU A 114 7.42 -8.96 -20.67
CA LEU A 114 6.89 -9.64 -21.85
C LEU A 114 7.06 -8.86 -23.16
N ASN A 115 7.14 -7.53 -23.12
CA ASN A 115 7.44 -6.69 -24.30
C ASN A 115 8.95 -6.56 -24.60
N LEU A 116 9.82 -6.74 -23.60
CA LEU A 116 11.28 -6.68 -23.73
C LEU A 116 11.86 -7.99 -24.31
N ASP A 117 11.32 -9.15 -23.94
CA ASP A 117 11.74 -10.47 -24.45
C ASP A 117 11.71 -10.61 -25.99
N PRO A 118 10.63 -10.23 -26.72
CA PRO A 118 10.62 -10.33 -28.18
C PRO A 118 11.56 -9.32 -28.86
N ALA A 119 11.83 -8.18 -28.22
CA ALA A 119 12.76 -7.17 -28.73
C ALA A 119 14.23 -7.61 -28.59
N LEU A 120 14.56 -8.39 -27.55
CA LEU A 120 15.89 -8.98 -27.38
C LEU A 120 16.11 -10.21 -28.27
N MET A 121 15.09 -11.06 -28.49
CA MET A 121 15.17 -12.17 -29.45
C MET A 121 15.22 -11.71 -30.92
N LYS A 122 14.58 -10.59 -31.26
CA LYS A 122 14.59 -10.05 -32.64
C LYS A 122 15.89 -9.33 -33.01
N LYS A 123 16.77 -9.06 -32.03
CA LYS A 123 18.06 -8.39 -32.27
C LYS A 123 19.25 -9.35 -32.37
N SER A 124 19.03 -10.67 -32.21
CA SER A 124 20.07 -11.70 -32.20
C SER A 124 20.10 -12.62 -33.44
N ASP A 125 19.67 -12.13 -34.62
CA ASP A 125 20.13 -12.67 -35.91
C ASP A 125 20.08 -11.57 -36.99
N PRO A 126 21.25 -11.15 -37.52
CA PRO A 126 21.66 -11.70 -38.81
C PRO A 126 23.18 -11.94 -38.89
N ARG A 127 23.58 -13.17 -39.18
CA ARG A 127 24.77 -13.50 -40.01
C ARG A 127 26.05 -12.67 -39.75
N ASP A 128 26.79 -12.95 -38.68
CA ASP A 128 28.23 -12.64 -38.60
C ASP A 128 28.98 -13.72 -37.75
N PRO A 129 29.91 -14.50 -38.32
CA PRO A 129 30.36 -15.77 -37.73
C PRO A 129 31.64 -15.66 -36.88
N THR A 130 31.82 -14.62 -36.05
CA THR A 130 33.15 -14.34 -35.41
C THR A 130 33.16 -13.95 -33.93
N SER A 131 32.14 -14.26 -33.13
CA SER A 131 32.19 -14.03 -31.65
C SER A 131 32.36 -15.29 -30.79
N LEU A 132 32.77 -16.42 -31.40
CA LEU A 132 33.18 -17.66 -30.72
C LEU A 132 34.56 -17.59 -30.05
N LEU A 133 35.04 -16.43 -29.64
CA LEU A 133 36.42 -16.30 -29.19
C LEU A 133 36.50 -15.58 -27.83
N PHE A 134 36.61 -16.43 -26.80
CA PHE A 134 37.26 -16.24 -25.50
C PHE A 134 36.35 -16.04 -24.27
N PRO A 135 36.71 -16.69 -23.14
CA PRO A 135 35.87 -17.74 -22.57
C PRO A 135 35.62 -17.58 -21.05
N GLU A 136 34.73 -18.45 -20.56
CA GLU A 136 34.69 -19.06 -19.22
C GLU A 136 36.03 -19.02 -18.44
N SER A 137 36.31 -17.95 -17.69
CA SER A 137 37.31 -17.96 -16.62
C SER A 137 37.23 -16.71 -15.74
N GLU A 138 36.21 -16.60 -14.89
CA GLU A 138 36.29 -15.89 -13.60
C GLU A 138 35.28 -16.57 -12.64
N LEU A 139 35.63 -17.81 -12.30
CA LEU A 139 35.04 -18.61 -11.23
C LEU A 139 36.01 -18.56 -10.03
N SER A 140 35.48 -18.29 -8.82
CA SER A 140 35.94 -18.74 -7.49
C SER A 140 36.34 -17.67 -6.45
N ILE A 141 35.43 -17.44 -5.49
CA ILE A 141 35.64 -17.44 -4.01
C ILE A 141 34.26 -17.85 -3.45
N ARG A 142 33.99 -19.16 -3.27
CA ARG A 142 34.28 -20.07 -2.13
C ARG A 142 33.30 -19.97 -0.94
N ILE A 143 32.39 -20.97 -0.90
CA ILE A 143 31.98 -21.79 0.28
C ILE A 143 31.11 -21.10 1.37
N GLY A 144 29.98 -21.64 1.83
CA GLY A 144 29.43 -22.98 1.64
C GLY A 144 27.97 -23.10 2.08
N SER A 145 27.21 -23.76 1.22
CA SER A 145 25.96 -24.44 1.56
C SER A 145 26.31 -25.80 2.16
N THR A 146 25.91 -26.02 3.39
CA THR A 146 25.67 -27.33 4.01
C THR A 146 24.37 -27.12 4.80
N GLY A 147 23.27 -27.81 4.61
CA GLY A 147 22.84 -28.87 3.73
C GLY A 147 21.36 -29.11 4.06
N LEU A 148 20.60 -29.61 3.09
CA LEU A 148 19.30 -30.23 3.30
C LEU A 148 19.37 -31.28 4.42
N LEU A 149 18.45 -31.20 5.39
CA LEU A 149 17.65 -32.28 5.97
C LEU A 149 16.37 -31.67 6.57
#